data_AF-A0A3D9UVJ9-F1
#
_entry.id   AF-A0A3D9UVJ9-F1
#
_cell.length_a   1.000
_cell.length_b   1.000
_cell.length_c   1.000
_cell.angle_alpha   90.00
_cell.angle_beta   90.00
_cell.angle_gamma   90.00
#
_symmetry.space_group_name_H-M   'P 1'
#
loop_
_entity.id
_entity.type
_entity.pdbx_description
1 polymer ?
#
loop_
_entity_poly.entity_id
_entity_poly.type
_entity_poly.pdbx_seq_one_letter_code
_entity_poly.pdbx_strand_id
1 'polypeptide(L)'
;MACLLITYDLHTPGQDYKDLHEAIKALGTGWWHYLDSTWLVTTSLSQSQAWEKLAVVADKNDNFLILNITGDGYSGWLPEKAWEWIRANI
;
A
#
# COMPACT_ATOMS: atom_id res chain seq x y z
N MET A 1 -4.90 11.33 10.46
CA MET A 1 -4.05 10.58 9.51
C MET A 1 -4.95 9.65 8.74
N ALA A 2 -4.61 9.35 7.48
CA ALA A 2 -5.38 8.45 6.64
C ALA A 2 -4.69 7.09 6.54
N CYS A 3 -5.46 6.02 6.33
CA CYS A 3 -4.95 4.74 5.87
C CYS A 3 -5.24 4.56 4.38
N LEU A 4 -4.18 4.38 3.59
CA LEU A 4 -4.28 4.06 2.17
C LEU A 4 -4.14 2.56 1.97
N LEU A 5 -5.04 1.98 1.18
CA LEU A 5 -4.87 0.65 0.61
C LEU A 5 -4.23 0.81 -0.77
N ILE A 6 -3.05 0.23 -0.94
CA ILE A 6 -2.31 0.23 -2.20
C ILE A 6 -2.26 -1.22 -2.66
N THR A 7 -2.75 -1.49 -3.87
CA THR A 7 -2.63 -2.80 -4.49
C THR A 7 -2.14 -2.67 -5.92
N TYR A 8 -1.40 -3.67 -6.38
CA TYR A 8 -0.73 -3.61 -7.67
C TYR A 8 -0.64 -4.97 -8.37
N ASP A 9 -0.33 -4.92 -9.65
CA ASP A 9 0.05 -6.07 -10.46
C ASP A 9 1.27 -5.68 -11.29
N LEU A 10 2.39 -6.39 -11.07
CA LEU A 10 3.69 -6.08 -11.68
C LEU A 10 3.97 -7.00 -12.86
N HIS A 11 4.38 -6.42 -13.99
CA HIS A 11 4.54 -7.15 -15.25
C HIS A 11 6.01 -7.25 -15.69
N THR A 12 6.43 -8.44 -16.15
CA THR A 12 7.78 -8.62 -16.70
C THR A 12 7.96 -7.93 -18.06
N PRO A 13 9.19 -7.46 -18.41
CA PRO A 13 10.42 -7.45 -17.61
C PRO A 13 10.51 -6.18 -16.74
N GLY A 14 10.33 -6.30 -15.43
CA GLY A 14 10.17 -5.12 -14.55
C GLY A 14 9.81 -5.40 -13.08
N GLN A 15 9.89 -6.66 -12.63
CA GLN A 15 9.53 -7.04 -11.26
C GLN A 15 10.58 -6.61 -10.22
N ASP A 16 10.91 -5.32 -10.14
CA ASP A 16 11.75 -4.78 -9.07
C ASP A 16 10.91 -4.48 -7.82
N TYR A 17 10.54 -5.56 -7.13
CA TYR A 17 9.81 -5.49 -5.86
C TYR A 17 10.54 -4.62 -4.84
N LYS A 18 11.87 -4.55 -4.89
CA LYS A 18 12.65 -3.91 -3.83
C LYS A 18 12.44 -2.41 -3.83
N ASP A 19 12.63 -1.75 -4.98
CA ASP A 19 12.50 -0.30 -5.08
C ASP A 19 11.05 0.15 -4.85
N LEU A 20 10.08 -0.61 -5.36
CA LEU A 20 8.67 -0.36 -5.08
C LEU A 20 8.34 -0.51 -3.59
N HIS A 21 8.80 -1.58 -2.94
CA HIS A 21 8.52 -1.83 -1.52
C HIS A 21 9.10 -0.72 -0.65
N GLU A 22 10.34 -0.30 -0.90
CA GLU A 22 10.95 0.81 -0.16
C GLU A 22 10.22 2.14 -0.42
N ALA A 23 9.79 2.39 -1.66
CA ALA A 23 8.98 3.56 -1.98
C ALA A 23 7.64 3.57 -1.22
N ILE A 24 6.94 2.43 -1.15
CA ILE A 24 5.67 2.30 -0.41
C ILE A 24 5.88 2.52 1.09
N LYS A 25 6.91 1.91 1.69
CA LYS A 25 7.23 2.10 3.11
C LYS A 25 7.53 3.56 3.45
N ALA A 26 8.16 4.28 2.53
CA ALA A 26 8.51 5.70 2.70
C ALA A 26 7.32 6.67 2.55
N LEU A 27 6.14 6.20 2.12
CA LEU A 27 4.95 7.06 1.98
C LEU A 27 4.37 7.50 3.33
N GLY A 28 4.66 6.80 4.42
CA GLY A 28 3.90 6.92 5.66
C GLY A 28 4.72 6.72 6.93
N THR A 29 4.04 6.86 8.06
CA THR A 29 4.62 6.62 9.40
C THR A 29 4.47 5.17 9.85
N GLY A 30 3.60 4.41 9.20
CA GLY A 30 3.41 2.98 9.42
C GLY A 30 2.87 2.30 8.17
N TRP A 31 3.12 1.00 8.07
CA TRP A 31 2.63 0.18 6.98
C TRP A 31 2.43 -1.27 7.42
N TRP A 32 1.60 -1.98 6.66
CA TRP A 32 1.43 -3.41 6.77
C TRP A 32 1.38 -4.07 5.39
N HIS A 33 2.06 -5.19 5.25
CA HIS A 33 2.15 -5.95 4.02
C HIS A 33 2.15 -7.45 4.34
N TYR A 34 0.97 -8.07 4.22
CA TYR A 34 0.82 -9.51 4.43
C TYR A 34 0.40 -10.25 3.16
N LEU A 35 -0.34 -9.58 2.26
CA LEU A 35 -0.65 -10.12 0.95
C LEU A 35 0.37 -9.58 -0.04
N ASP A 36 0.91 -10.45 -0.91
CA ASP A 36 2.07 -10.17 -1.78
C ASP A 36 1.94 -8.91 -2.66
N SER A 37 0.71 -8.51 -2.97
CA SER A 37 0.41 -7.35 -3.81
C SER A 37 -0.50 -6.32 -3.14
N THR A 38 -0.60 -6.31 -1.81
CA THR A 38 -1.44 -5.36 -1.08
C THR A 38 -0.73 -4.79 0.13
N TRP A 39 -0.81 -3.47 0.25
CA TRP A 39 -0.24 -2.67 1.32
C TRP A 39 -1.32 -1.83 1.98
N LEU A 40 -1.20 -1.70 3.29
CA LEU A 40 -1.94 -0.72 4.09
C LEU A 40 -0.91 0.28 4.61
N VAL A 41 -1.13 1.58 4.42
CA VAL A 41 -0.14 2.61 4.77
C VAL A 41 -0.82 3.75 5.51
N THR A 42 -0.35 4.03 6.73
CA THR A 42 -0.76 5.22 7.48
C THR A 42 0.07 6.42 7.05
N THR A 43 -0.60 7.44 6.52
CA THR A 43 0.06 8.60 5.92
C THR A 43 -0.78 9.87 6.04
N SER A 44 -0.14 11.02 5.84
CA SER A 44 -0.79 12.30 5.61
C SER A 44 -1.02 12.62 4.13
N LEU A 45 -0.54 11.76 3.23
CA LEU A 45 -0.68 11.93 1.78
C LEU A 45 -2.09 11.55 1.31
N SER A 46 -2.54 12.20 0.24
CA SER A 46 -3.69 11.73 -0.55
C SER A 46 -3.30 10.57 -1.45
N GLN A 47 -4.30 9.87 -2.01
CA GLN A 47 -4.10 8.80 -3.00
C GLN A 47 -3.30 9.30 -4.22
N SER A 48 -3.60 10.51 -4.70
CA SER A 48 -2.89 11.12 -5.84
C SER A 48 -1.42 11.42 -5.50
N GLN A 49 -1.16 11.97 -4.31
CA GLN A 49 0.22 12.25 -3.88
C GLN A 49 1.03 10.97 -3.65
N ALA A 50 0.39 9.91 -3.13
CA ALA A 50 1.00 8.59 -3.02
C ALA A 50 1.34 8.04 -4.41
N TRP A 51 0.41 8.12 -5.35
CA TRP A 51 0.64 7.68 -6.73
C TRP A 51 1.79 8.44 -7.40
N GLU A 52 1.82 9.77 -7.31
CA GLU A 52 2.90 10.58 -7.89
C GLU A 52 4.30 10.15 -7.40
N LYS A 53 4.40 9.71 -6.15
CA LYS A 53 5.67 9.19 -5.58
C LYS A 53 5.99 7.79 -6.09
N LEU A 54 5.01 6.90 -6.19
CA LEU A 54 5.21 5.53 -6.68
C LEU A 54 5.47 5.47 -8.18
N ALA A 55 4.88 6.38 -8.96
CA ALA A 55 5.06 6.47 -10.40
C ALA A 55 6.52 6.72 -10.84
N VAL A 56 7.40 7.14 -9.91
CA VAL A 56 8.84 7.32 -10.18
C VAL A 56 9.56 5.97 -10.33
N VAL A 57 9.07 4.93 -9.64
CA VAL A 57 9.68 3.58 -9.62
C VAL A 57 8.81 2.52 -10.29
N ALA A 58 7.56 2.86 -10.65
CA ALA A 58 6.66 1.95 -11.36
C ALA A 58 7.00 1.85 -12.85
N ASP A 59 6.89 0.65 -13.40
CA ASP A 59 7.04 0.45 -14.84
C ASP A 59 5.76 0.81 -15.61
N LYS A 60 5.91 1.11 -16.90
CA LYS A 60 4.80 1.59 -17.75
C LYS A 60 3.68 0.56 -17.95
N ASN A 61 3.97 -0.71 -17.73
CA ASN A 61 3.07 -1.84 -17.89
C ASN A 61 2.50 -2.33 -16.54
N ASP A 62 2.89 -1.72 -15.42
CA ASP A 62 2.36 -2.07 -14.11
C ASP A 62 0.98 -1.44 -13.88
N ASN A 63 0.16 -2.14 -13.09
CA ASN A 63 -1.17 -1.64 -12.71
C ASN A 63 -1.19 -1.34 -11.21
N PHE A 64 -1.82 -0.22 -10.83
CA PHE A 64 -1.95 0.21 -9.44
C PHE A 64 -3.37 0.69 -9.15
N LEU A 65 -3.83 0.40 -7.94
CA LEU A 65 -5.05 0.97 -7.37
C LEU A 65 -4.75 1.46 -5.95
N ILE A 66 -5.06 2.73 -5.69
CA ILE A 66 -4.87 3.36 -4.38
C ILE A 66 -6.22 3.89 -3.89
N LEU A 67 -6.64 3.41 -2.73
CA LEU A 67 -7.88 3.79 -2.06
C LEU A 67 -7.56 4.43 -0.71
N ASN A 68 -8.31 5.45 -0.32
CA ASN A 68 -8.34 5.89 1.07
C ASN A 68 -9.48 5.13 1.75
N ILE A 69 -9.14 4.31 2.74
CA ILE A 69 -10.09 3.43 3.45
C ILE A 69 -10.31 3.88 4.90
N THR A 70 -9.96 5.13 5.20
CA THR A 70 -10.04 5.67 6.57
C THR A 70 -11.50 5.73 7.05
N GLY A 71 -11.79 5.03 8.15
CA GLY A 71 -13.15 4.97 8.69
C GLY A 71 -14.11 4.04 7.93
N ASP A 72 -13.62 3.30 6.94
CA ASP A 72 -14.41 2.28 6.25
C ASP A 72 -14.43 0.96 7.05
N GLY A 73 -15.45 0.13 6.79
CA GLY A 73 -15.53 -1.21 7.35
C GLY A 73 -14.54 -2.18 6.70
N TYR A 74 -13.95 -3.07 7.49
CA TYR A 74 -13.03 -4.11 7.02
C TYR A 74 -13.37 -5.49 7.63
N SER A 75 -13.14 -6.54 6.86
CA SER A 75 -13.34 -7.94 7.26
C SER A 75 -12.51 -8.88 6.38
N GLY A 76 -12.21 -10.08 6.86
CA GLY A 76 -11.45 -11.08 6.10
C GLY A 76 -10.81 -12.17 6.95
N TRP A 77 -9.84 -12.88 6.35
CA TRP A 77 -9.02 -13.89 7.04
C TRP A 77 -7.54 -13.52 6.94
N LEU A 78 -6.97 -13.08 8.05
CA LEU A 78 -5.56 -12.71 8.20
C LEU A 78 -5.04 -13.22 9.56
N PRO A 79 -3.72 -13.38 9.74
CA PRO A 79 -3.17 -13.73 11.04
C PRO A 79 -3.44 -12.66 12.10
N GLU A 80 -3.38 -13.08 13.36
CA GLU A 80 -3.65 -12.21 14.51
C GLU A 80 -2.84 -10.90 14.49
N LYS A 81 -1.53 -10.97 14.22
CA LYS A 81 -0.66 -9.77 14.14
C LYS A 81 -1.10 -8.76 13.09
N ALA A 82 -1.65 -9.22 11.96
CA ALA A 82 -2.18 -8.33 10.93
C ALA A 82 -3.43 -7.61 11.42
N TRP A 83 -4.32 -8.33 12.09
CA TRP A 83 -5.51 -7.75 12.67
C TRP A 83 -5.22 -6.78 13.82
N GLU A 84 -4.21 -7.08 14.64
CA GLU A 84 -3.73 -6.16 15.68
C GLU A 84 -3.25 -4.84 15.07
N TRP A 85 -2.45 -4.91 13.99
CA TRP A 85 -2.00 -3.70 13.30
C TRP A 85 -3.17 -2.93 12.68
N ILE A 86 -4.08 -3.62 11.97
CA ILE A 86 -5.24 -3.00 11.32
C ILE A 86 -6.10 -2.23 12.33
N ARG A 87 -6.48 -2.86 13.45
CA ARG A 87 -7.31 -2.22 14.49
C ARG A 87 -6.66 -0.99 15.12
N ALA A 88 -5.33 -0.91 15.14
CA ALA A 88 -4.60 0.20 15.72
C ALA A 88 -4.38 1.36 14.74
N ASN A 89 -4.55 1.14 13.44
CA ASN A 89 -4.10 2.06 12.39
C ASN A 89 -5.19 2.49 11.38
N ILE A 90 -6.31 1.75 11.31
CA ILE A 90 -7.44 1.99 10.39
C ILE A 90 -8.69 2.29 11.20
#